data_AF-A0A959YJP9-F1
#
_entry.id   AF-A0A959YJP9-F1
#
_cell.length_a   1.000
_cell.length_b   1.000
_cell.length_c   1.000
_cell.angle_alpha   90.00
_cell.angle_beta   90.00
_cell.angle_gamma   90.00
#
_symmetry.space_group_name_H-M   'P 1'
#
loop_
_entity.id
_entity.type
_entity.pdbx_description
1 polymer ?
#
loop_
_entity_poly.entity_id
_entity_poly.type
_entity_poly.pdbx_seq_one_letter_code
_entity_poly.pdbx_strand_id
1 'polypeptide(L)'
;MFSIRHALLCIFLLCLSLYPASIAQAQQVQAPVSLSLYHLLNEASDISIPLLIRGNDQDVSKAIRSSGGTLIRQYGNITRADLSPEQINTLRQETGILWIDCPQGNFRLMNDVMIHHNNADSAQQGYWPLPQGYDGTGVIIGVIDAPFDYRHGDFTDAEGNTRIKYLWDQSLAPDGTEPLPYGYGIECDSQSVADETCPHIDYNYWYSHGSGVTGVAASSGNAANAYKGIAPNADLILVALDFESDYETVAIDAIDYVFSKAAELGKPCVINTSFGLYTGSHDGKDLTTQAIESMLEAQSGRALVAAAGNAGNQLIHLGYEVTATPQFTWFKKLSYTNLVYWQLWADTAELANVNFAIGADNPTGWVPKGSSPWFNIVSDFDLTGGAIDSLEYTLMDGPTTIGT
;
A
#
# COMPACT_ATOMS: atom_id res chain seq x y z
N MET A 1 -51.84 -40.96 49.34
CA MET A 1 -51.93 -41.32 50.77
C MET A 1 -51.28 -40.21 51.58
N PHE A 2 -52.12 -39.44 52.28
CA PHE A 2 -51.85 -38.63 53.48
C PHE A 2 -51.00 -39.44 54.51
N SER A 3 -50.25 -38.95 55.51
CA SER A 3 -50.02 -37.63 56.11
C SER A 3 -49.21 -37.86 57.40
N ILE A 4 -48.08 -37.15 57.58
CA ILE A 4 -47.69 -36.37 58.78
C ILE A 4 -47.44 -37.08 60.15
N ARG A 5 -46.48 -36.50 60.92
CA ARG A 5 -46.37 -36.27 62.40
C ARG A 5 -45.53 -37.27 63.23
N HIS A 6 -44.69 -36.92 64.22
CA HIS A 6 -44.47 -35.79 65.18
C HIS A 6 -43.03 -35.95 65.80
N ALA A 7 -42.39 -35.13 66.63
CA ALA A 7 -42.37 -33.70 67.03
C ALA A 7 -41.36 -33.55 68.22
N LEU A 8 -41.08 -32.30 68.64
CA LEU A 8 -40.48 -31.80 69.90
C LEU A 8 -38.93 -31.68 70.00
N LEU A 9 -38.31 -30.65 70.60
CA LEU A 9 -38.67 -29.29 71.09
C LEU A 9 -37.39 -28.60 71.64
N CYS A 10 -37.26 -27.27 71.46
CA CYS A 10 -36.69 -26.28 72.40
C CYS A 10 -35.20 -26.28 72.85
N ILE A 11 -34.44 -25.20 72.54
CA ILE A 11 -34.03 -24.11 73.47
C ILE A 11 -33.04 -23.14 72.79
N PHE A 12 -33.37 -21.85 72.88
CA PHE A 12 -32.56 -20.68 72.53
C PHE A 12 -31.51 -20.40 73.62
N LEU A 13 -30.25 -20.18 73.28
CA LEU A 13 -29.27 -19.53 74.18
C LEU A 13 -28.24 -18.74 73.37
N LEU A 14 -28.39 -17.41 73.43
CA LEU A 14 -27.41 -16.40 73.06
C LEU A 14 -26.34 -16.34 74.16
N CYS A 15 -25.06 -16.50 73.83
CA CYS A 15 -23.94 -16.00 74.64
C CYS A 15 -22.74 -15.66 73.75
N LEU A 16 -22.28 -14.41 73.88
CA LEU A 16 -21.13 -13.82 73.22
C LEU A 16 -19.82 -14.56 73.56
N SER A 17 -18.92 -14.69 72.57
CA SER A 17 -17.48 -14.67 72.83
C SER A 17 -16.74 -13.99 71.68
N LEU A 18 -16.04 -12.92 72.05
CA LEU A 18 -15.16 -12.05 71.28
C LEU A 18 -14.14 -12.86 70.44
N TYR A 19 -14.12 -12.63 69.12
CA TYR A 19 -12.95 -12.94 68.29
C TYR A 19 -12.14 -11.65 68.08
N PRO A 20 -10.83 -11.63 68.36
CA PRO A 20 -10.00 -10.46 68.10
C PRO A 20 -9.90 -10.24 66.59
N ALA A 21 -9.99 -8.98 66.18
CA ALA A 21 -9.75 -8.55 64.81
C ALA A 21 -8.37 -9.04 64.35
N SER A 22 -8.36 -9.99 63.42
CA SER A 22 -7.18 -10.35 62.66
C SER A 22 -6.78 -9.12 61.85
N ILE A 23 -5.57 -8.63 62.09
CA ILE A 23 -4.91 -7.64 61.25
C ILE A 23 -4.85 -8.25 59.85
N ALA A 24 -5.68 -7.76 58.92
CA ALA A 24 -5.51 -8.05 57.51
C ALA A 24 -4.15 -7.48 57.11
N GLN A 25 -3.16 -8.35 56.88
CA GLN A 25 -1.96 -7.96 56.16
C GLN A 25 -2.43 -7.43 54.81
N ALA A 26 -2.31 -6.11 54.60
CA ALA A 26 -2.52 -5.52 53.30
C ALA A 26 -1.56 -6.22 52.34
N GLN A 27 -2.11 -7.05 51.45
CA GLN A 27 -1.34 -7.68 50.39
C GLN A 27 -0.72 -6.55 49.57
N GLN A 28 0.61 -6.44 49.59
CA GLN A 28 1.32 -5.43 48.79
C GLN A 28 0.85 -5.57 47.35
N VAL A 29 0.19 -4.53 46.85
CA VAL A 29 -0.31 -4.48 45.47
C VAL A 29 0.91 -4.30 44.58
N GLN A 30 1.52 -5.42 44.19
CA GLN A 30 2.61 -5.40 43.23
C GLN A 30 2.05 -5.11 41.84
N ALA A 31 2.69 -4.21 41.11
CA ALA A 31 2.37 -3.98 39.72
C ALA A 31 2.47 -5.32 38.95
N PRO A 32 1.42 -5.66 38.19
CA PRO A 32 1.42 -6.86 37.39
C PRO A 32 2.49 -6.77 36.28
N VAL A 33 3.07 -7.93 35.97
CA VAL A 33 4.10 -8.09 34.95
C VAL A 33 3.62 -9.03 33.85
N SER A 34 4.16 -8.87 32.65
CA SER A 34 4.00 -9.88 31.59
C SER A 34 4.57 -11.24 32.00
N LEU A 35 4.04 -12.32 31.43
CA LEU A 35 4.50 -13.69 31.70
C LEU A 35 5.98 -13.87 31.32
N SER A 36 6.40 -13.29 30.20
CA SER A 36 7.79 -13.27 29.76
C SER A 36 8.70 -12.60 30.79
N LEU A 37 8.30 -11.45 31.33
CA LEU A 37 9.05 -10.77 32.37
C LEU A 37 9.09 -11.59 33.67
N TYR A 38 7.98 -12.23 34.05
CA TYR A 38 7.94 -13.10 35.22
C TYR A 38 8.99 -14.23 35.15
N HIS A 39 9.10 -14.92 34.00
CA HIS A 39 10.13 -15.93 33.80
C HIS A 39 11.54 -15.35 33.84
N LEU A 40 11.76 -14.22 33.16
CA LEU A 40 13.08 -13.59 33.10
C LEU A 40 13.59 -13.15 34.49
N LEU A 41 12.70 -12.63 35.34
CA LEU A 41 13.02 -12.26 36.73
C LEU A 41 13.40 -13.46 37.60
N ASN A 42 12.96 -14.67 37.24
CA ASN A 42 13.25 -15.91 37.97
C ASN A 42 14.49 -16.65 37.45
N GLU A 43 15.03 -16.26 36.30
CA GLU A 43 16.13 -16.95 35.61
C GLU A 43 17.40 -16.10 35.50
N ALA A 44 17.28 -14.78 35.39
CA ALA A 44 18.40 -13.87 35.13
C ALA A 44 18.86 -13.13 36.41
N SER A 45 20.16 -13.15 36.67
CA SER A 45 20.83 -12.22 37.59
C SER A 45 21.77 -11.29 36.81
N ASP A 46 21.71 -9.98 37.08
CA ASP A 46 22.60 -8.94 36.55
C ASP A 46 22.53 -8.63 35.03
N ILE A 47 21.34 -8.72 34.42
CA ILE A 47 21.12 -8.25 33.04
C ILE A 47 20.20 -7.02 33.06
N SER A 48 20.53 -6.02 32.25
CA SER A 48 19.66 -4.87 32.00
C SER A 48 18.55 -5.27 31.01
N ILE A 49 17.29 -5.15 31.42
CA ILE A 49 16.12 -5.64 30.68
C ILE A 49 15.38 -4.44 30.07
N PRO A 50 15.13 -4.43 28.75
CA PRO A 50 14.30 -3.41 28.12
C PRO A 50 12.82 -3.65 28.41
N LEU A 51 12.14 -2.61 28.87
CA LEU A 51 10.77 -2.69 29.37
C LEU A 51 9.88 -1.59 28.79
N LEU A 52 8.59 -1.90 28.72
CA LEU A 52 7.51 -0.94 28.54
C LEU A 52 6.71 -0.87 29.83
N ILE A 53 6.71 0.28 30.50
CA ILE A 53 6.10 0.47 31.81
C ILE A 53 4.90 1.40 31.64
N ARG A 54 3.69 0.92 31.93
CA ARG A 54 2.47 1.74 31.93
C ARG A 54 2.22 2.31 33.31
N GLY A 55 1.99 3.61 33.41
CA GLY A 55 1.68 4.26 34.68
C GLY A 55 1.50 5.78 34.56
N ASN A 56 1.36 6.46 35.69
CA ASN A 56 1.40 7.92 35.72
C ASN A 56 2.81 8.40 35.36
N ASP A 57 2.90 9.33 34.40
CA ASP A 57 4.17 9.76 33.82
C ASP A 57 5.20 10.26 34.85
N GLN A 58 4.77 11.09 35.80
CA GLN A 58 5.66 11.67 36.81
C GLN A 58 6.12 10.61 37.81
N ASP A 59 5.21 9.72 38.21
CA ASP A 59 5.49 8.66 39.18
C ASP A 59 6.43 7.60 38.60
N VAL A 60 6.17 7.16 37.36
CA VAL A 60 7.01 6.19 36.64
C VAL A 60 8.42 6.77 36.42
N SER A 61 8.52 8.02 35.93
CA SER A 61 9.81 8.68 35.70
C SER A 61 10.65 8.75 36.96
N LYS A 62 10.01 9.19 38.05
CA LYS A 62 10.65 9.39 39.33
C LYS A 62 11.12 8.05 39.88
N ALA A 63 10.25 7.04 39.87
CA ALA A 63 10.56 5.72 40.37
C ALA A 63 11.73 5.07 39.60
N ILE A 64 11.75 5.16 38.27
CA ILE A 64 12.86 4.66 37.44
C ILE A 64 14.18 5.36 37.78
N ARG A 65 14.18 6.69 37.88
CA ARG A 65 15.40 7.46 38.22
C ARG A 65 15.87 7.16 39.64
N SER A 66 14.93 7.03 40.58
CA SER A 66 15.21 6.72 41.99
C SER A 66 15.74 5.30 42.18
N SER A 67 15.36 4.34 41.34
CA SER A 67 15.93 2.98 41.36
C SER A 67 17.30 2.91 40.66
N GLY A 68 17.82 4.00 40.09
CA GLY A 68 19.05 4.02 39.29
C GLY A 68 18.89 3.38 37.90
N GLY A 69 17.64 3.26 37.43
CA GLY A 69 17.31 2.72 36.12
C GLY A 69 17.51 3.71 34.98
N THR A 70 17.63 3.21 33.75
CA THR A 70 17.80 4.08 32.57
C THR A 70 16.45 4.33 31.92
N LEU A 71 15.89 5.52 32.12
CA LEU A 71 14.73 5.99 31.37
C LEU A 71 15.16 6.41 29.97
N ILE A 72 14.51 5.89 28.93
CA ILE A 72 14.88 6.16 27.53
C ILE A 72 13.89 7.07 26.82
N ARG A 73 12.58 6.77 26.89
CA ARG A 73 11.56 7.62 26.26
C ARG A 73 10.18 7.39 26.85
N GLN A 74 9.31 8.38 26.69
CA GLN A 74 7.90 8.32 27.05
C GLN A 74 7.00 8.48 25.83
N TYR A 75 5.91 7.72 25.84
CA TYR A 75 4.87 7.68 24.83
C TYR A 75 3.51 7.78 25.55
N GLY A 76 3.13 8.99 25.95
CA GLY A 76 1.95 9.19 26.79
C GLY A 76 2.12 8.54 28.16
N ASN A 77 1.24 7.60 28.52
CA ASN A 77 1.29 6.87 29.79
C ASN A 77 2.15 5.59 29.75
N ILE A 78 3.00 5.44 28.73
CA ILE A 78 3.95 4.31 28.59
C ILE A 78 5.37 4.85 28.58
N THR A 79 6.22 4.32 29.45
CA THR A 79 7.63 4.66 29.55
C THR A 79 8.49 3.48 29.11
N ARG A 80 9.40 3.72 28.16
CA ARG A 80 10.49 2.81 27.83
C ARG A 80 11.63 3.04 28.82
N ALA A 81 12.03 1.99 29.56
CA ALA A 81 13.23 1.99 30.39
C ALA A 81 14.05 0.70 30.26
N ASP A 82 15.32 0.77 30.63
CA ASP A 82 16.18 -0.39 30.87
C ASP A 82 16.40 -0.53 32.39
N LEU A 83 16.07 -1.69 32.94
CA LEU A 83 16.14 -1.95 34.38
C LEU A 83 16.73 -3.33 34.68
N SER A 84 17.49 -3.46 35.77
CA SER A 84 17.89 -4.76 36.31
C SER A 84 16.73 -5.45 37.04
N PRO A 85 16.76 -6.78 37.24
CA PRO A 85 15.76 -7.51 38.02
C PRO A 85 15.47 -6.90 39.40
N GLU A 86 16.51 -6.41 40.09
CA GLU A 86 16.37 -5.74 41.38
C GLU A 86 15.56 -4.45 41.26
N GLN A 87 15.91 -3.60 40.29
CA GLN A 87 15.23 -2.34 40.02
C GLN A 87 13.77 -2.57 39.63
N ILE A 88 13.47 -3.63 38.89
CA ILE A 88 12.12 -4.02 38.51
C ILE A 88 11.32 -4.42 39.75
N ASN A 89 11.90 -5.24 40.64
CA ASN A 89 11.24 -5.65 41.88
C ASN A 89 10.95 -4.46 42.82
N THR A 90 11.84 -3.47 42.87
CA THR A 90 11.58 -2.20 43.57
C THR A 90 10.43 -1.44 42.90
N LEU A 91 10.50 -1.26 41.58
CA LEU A 91 9.51 -0.51 40.80
C LEU A 91 8.10 -1.11 40.93
N ARG A 92 7.98 -2.44 41.03
CA ARG A 92 6.69 -3.13 41.20
C ARG A 92 5.96 -2.77 42.50
N GLN A 93 6.62 -2.19 43.50
CA GLN A 93 5.98 -1.79 44.75
C GLN A 93 5.41 -0.37 44.71
N GLU A 94 5.68 0.39 43.65
CA GLU A 94 5.26 1.78 43.51
C GLU A 94 3.80 1.85 43.03
N THR A 95 2.98 2.65 43.72
CA THR A 95 1.53 2.75 43.48
C THR A 95 1.18 3.38 42.12
N GLY A 96 2.12 4.08 41.49
CA GLY A 96 1.95 4.71 40.17
C GLY A 96 2.20 3.77 38.97
N ILE A 97 2.61 2.52 39.21
CA ILE A 97 2.95 1.56 38.17
C ILE A 97 1.77 0.59 37.95
N LEU A 98 1.18 0.66 36.76
CA LEU A 98 -0.02 -0.11 36.43
C LEU A 98 0.29 -1.44 35.74
N TRP A 99 1.37 -1.49 34.95
CA TRP A 99 1.79 -2.69 34.23
C TRP A 99 3.25 -2.57 33.80
N ILE A 100 4.02 -3.66 33.90
CA ILE A 100 5.38 -3.73 33.35
C ILE A 100 5.44 -4.87 32.33
N ASP A 101 5.67 -4.50 31.08
CA ASP A 101 5.79 -5.43 29.97
C ASP A 101 7.25 -5.61 29.54
N CYS A 102 7.58 -6.83 29.15
CA CYS A 102 8.83 -7.15 28.46
C CYS A 102 8.46 -8.04 27.27
N PRO A 103 8.06 -7.44 26.14
CA PRO A 103 7.76 -8.21 24.95
C PRO A 103 8.98 -9.04 24.56
N GLN A 104 8.82 -10.36 24.53
CA GLN A 104 9.86 -11.29 24.09
C GLN A 104 9.49 -11.82 22.72
N GLY A 105 10.43 -11.76 21.79
CA GLY A 105 10.25 -12.22 20.42
C GLY A 105 11.21 -11.53 19.48
N ASN A 106 11.62 -12.27 18.45
CA ASN A 106 12.36 -11.69 17.34
C ASN A 106 11.35 -11.27 16.27
N PHE A 107 11.55 -10.08 15.69
CA PHE A 107 10.85 -9.70 14.47
C PHE A 107 11.15 -10.72 13.37
N ARG A 108 10.14 -10.99 12.55
CA ARG A 108 10.26 -11.84 11.37
C ARG A 108 9.84 -11.05 10.15
N LEU A 109 10.50 -11.31 9.03
CA LEU A 109 9.97 -10.92 7.73
C LEU A 109 8.65 -11.68 7.51
N MET A 110 7.69 -11.03 6.86
CA MET A 110 6.33 -11.57 6.72
C MET A 110 5.87 -11.70 5.27
N ASN A 111 6.67 -11.29 4.29
CA ASN A 111 6.30 -11.39 2.87
C ASN A 111 6.73 -12.72 2.23
N ASP A 112 7.53 -13.52 2.94
CA ASP A 112 8.02 -14.85 2.55
C ASP A 112 6.92 -15.92 2.49
N VAL A 113 5.71 -15.61 2.97
CA VAL A 113 4.54 -16.50 2.98
C VAL A 113 3.58 -16.28 1.81
N MET A 114 3.87 -15.33 0.91
CA MET A 114 2.99 -14.94 -0.20
C MET A 114 2.53 -16.15 -1.04
N ILE A 115 3.47 -17.03 -1.40
CA ILE A 115 3.19 -18.24 -2.20
C ILE A 115 2.17 -19.14 -1.50
N HIS A 116 2.35 -19.39 -0.20
CA HIS A 116 1.50 -20.26 0.59
C HIS A 116 0.13 -19.61 0.86
N HIS A 117 0.08 -18.32 1.21
CA HIS A 117 -1.19 -17.64 1.49
C HIS A 117 -2.08 -17.46 0.26
N ASN A 118 -1.51 -17.46 -0.94
CA ASN A 118 -2.26 -17.46 -2.20
C ASN A 118 -2.52 -18.88 -2.75
N ASN A 119 -2.14 -19.94 -2.03
CA ASN A 119 -2.17 -21.34 -2.50
C ASN A 119 -1.46 -21.55 -3.86
N ALA A 120 -0.49 -20.71 -4.20
CA ALA A 120 0.25 -20.81 -5.45
C ALA A 120 1.18 -22.03 -5.45
N ASP A 121 1.64 -22.47 -4.29
CA ASP A 121 2.39 -23.71 -4.08
C ASP A 121 1.62 -24.95 -4.59
N SER A 122 0.31 -24.99 -4.36
CA SER A 122 -0.56 -26.08 -4.81
C SER A 122 -0.67 -26.12 -6.33
N ALA A 123 -0.71 -24.96 -6.99
CA ALA A 123 -0.70 -24.87 -8.45
C ALA A 123 0.67 -25.26 -9.03
N GLN A 124 1.76 -24.80 -8.42
CA GLN A 124 3.13 -25.16 -8.80
C GLN A 124 3.39 -26.66 -8.65
N GLN A 125 2.84 -27.30 -7.62
CA GLN A 125 2.98 -28.73 -7.38
C GLN A 125 1.97 -29.59 -8.15
N GLY A 126 0.99 -28.98 -8.83
CA GLY A 126 0.01 -29.70 -9.63
C GLY A 126 -0.96 -30.52 -8.79
N TYR A 127 -1.34 -30.00 -7.62
CA TYR A 127 -2.32 -30.66 -6.78
C TYR A 127 -3.68 -30.77 -7.49
N TRP A 128 -4.39 -31.86 -7.22
CA TRP A 128 -5.70 -32.14 -7.79
C TRP A 128 -6.65 -30.93 -7.61
N PRO A 129 -7.36 -30.48 -8.67
CA PRO A 129 -7.65 -31.16 -9.93
C PRO A 129 -6.74 -30.83 -11.12
N LEU A 130 -5.57 -30.23 -10.88
CA LEU A 130 -4.67 -29.88 -11.97
C LEU A 130 -4.03 -31.14 -12.59
N PRO A 131 -3.87 -31.18 -13.94
CA PRO A 131 -3.27 -32.33 -14.62
C PRO A 131 -1.73 -32.39 -14.43
N GLN A 132 -1.11 -31.26 -14.07
CA GLN A 132 0.32 -31.12 -13.83
C GLN A 132 0.59 -29.86 -12.99
N GLY A 133 1.84 -29.68 -12.57
CA GLY A 133 2.31 -28.45 -11.93
C GLY A 133 2.53 -27.31 -12.93
N TYR A 134 2.32 -26.07 -12.47
CA TYR A 134 2.50 -24.86 -13.27
C TYR A 134 3.42 -23.87 -12.55
N ASP A 135 4.59 -23.61 -13.13
CA ASP A 135 5.65 -22.76 -12.57
C ASP A 135 6.07 -21.63 -13.53
N GLY A 136 5.32 -21.43 -14.61
CA GLY A 136 5.60 -20.45 -15.65
C GLY A 136 6.43 -20.97 -16.84
N THR A 137 6.89 -22.22 -16.81
CA THR A 137 7.67 -22.80 -17.92
C THR A 137 6.93 -22.64 -19.26
N GLY A 138 7.60 -22.04 -20.25
CA GLY A 138 7.06 -21.85 -21.60
C GLY A 138 6.18 -20.60 -21.78
N VAL A 139 6.05 -19.76 -20.75
CA VAL A 139 5.28 -18.50 -20.77
C VAL A 139 6.23 -17.30 -20.69
N ILE A 140 5.90 -16.20 -21.37
CA ILE A 140 6.52 -14.89 -21.16
C ILE A 140 5.76 -14.14 -20.06
N ILE A 141 6.47 -13.63 -19.07
CA ILE A 141 5.98 -12.54 -18.24
C ILE A 141 6.61 -11.23 -18.73
N GLY A 142 5.74 -10.35 -19.21
CA GLY A 142 6.04 -8.96 -19.51
C GLY A 142 5.95 -8.12 -18.25
N VAL A 143 6.98 -7.36 -17.92
CA VAL A 143 6.89 -6.36 -16.84
C VAL A 143 7.24 -5.00 -17.41
N ILE A 144 6.25 -4.10 -17.39
CA ILE A 144 6.41 -2.71 -17.79
C ILE A 144 6.37 -1.89 -16.51
N ASP A 145 7.48 -1.23 -16.17
CA ASP A 145 7.63 -0.60 -14.85
C ASP A 145 8.79 0.41 -14.85
N ALA A 146 9.15 0.91 -13.67
CA ALA A 146 10.42 1.59 -13.42
C ALA A 146 11.61 0.67 -13.74
N PRO A 147 12.84 1.22 -13.80
CA PRO A 147 14.06 0.45 -14.05
C PRO A 147 14.25 -0.83 -13.22
N PHE A 148 15.05 -1.75 -13.75
CA PHE A 148 15.26 -3.11 -13.26
C PHE A 148 16.74 -3.41 -13.02
N ASP A 149 17.05 -4.06 -11.90
CA ASP A 149 18.34 -4.68 -11.67
C ASP A 149 18.42 -6.00 -12.47
N TYR A 150 18.66 -5.89 -13.77
CA TYR A 150 18.72 -7.07 -14.66
C TYR A 150 19.84 -8.06 -14.30
N ARG A 151 20.82 -7.63 -13.50
CA ARG A 151 21.95 -8.47 -13.05
C ARG A 151 21.58 -9.35 -11.85
N HIS A 152 20.39 -9.18 -11.28
CA HIS A 152 19.98 -9.90 -10.09
C HIS A 152 19.88 -11.41 -10.37
N GLY A 153 20.52 -12.23 -9.52
CA GLY A 153 20.59 -13.68 -9.69
C GLY A 153 19.24 -14.41 -9.63
N ASP A 154 18.18 -13.75 -9.15
CA ASP A 154 16.81 -14.30 -9.22
C ASP A 154 16.22 -14.23 -10.63
N PHE A 155 16.81 -13.49 -11.56
CA PHE A 155 16.37 -13.41 -12.96
C PHE A 155 17.13 -14.37 -13.88
N THR A 156 17.83 -15.35 -13.30
CA THR A 156 18.48 -16.44 -14.03
C THR A 156 17.74 -17.77 -13.85
N ASP A 157 18.02 -18.72 -14.74
CA ASP A 157 17.61 -20.12 -14.65
C ASP A 157 18.49 -20.92 -13.68
N ALA A 158 18.24 -22.22 -13.55
CA ALA A 158 18.98 -23.09 -12.63
C ALA A 158 20.45 -23.28 -13.04
N GLU A 159 20.76 -23.07 -14.32
CA GLU A 159 22.10 -23.14 -14.90
C GLU A 159 22.86 -21.81 -14.83
N GLY A 160 22.18 -20.74 -14.40
CA GLY A 160 22.75 -19.39 -14.26
C GLY A 160 22.63 -18.53 -15.52
N ASN A 161 21.92 -18.97 -16.55
CA ASN A 161 21.66 -18.14 -17.73
C ASN A 161 20.51 -17.17 -17.46
N THR A 162 20.54 -15.99 -18.08
CA THR A 162 19.45 -15.02 -17.93
C THR A 162 18.12 -15.54 -18.50
N ARG A 163 17.03 -15.32 -17.76
CA ARG A 163 15.65 -15.52 -18.24
C ARG A 163 15.10 -14.30 -18.96
N ILE A 164 15.79 -13.15 -18.88
CA ILE A 164 15.43 -11.94 -19.61
C ILE A 164 15.79 -12.15 -21.08
N LYS A 165 14.75 -12.18 -21.93
CA LYS A 165 14.88 -12.35 -23.39
C LYS A 165 15.08 -11.02 -24.08
N TYR A 166 14.42 -9.99 -23.58
CA TYR A 166 14.60 -8.61 -24.02
C TYR A 166 14.38 -7.65 -22.85
N LEU A 167 15.13 -6.55 -22.85
CA LEU A 167 14.93 -5.39 -21.98
C LEU A 167 14.90 -4.15 -22.86
N TRP A 168 13.81 -3.39 -22.86
CA TRP A 168 13.73 -2.09 -23.53
C TRP A 168 13.74 -0.97 -22.51
N ASP A 169 14.74 -0.08 -22.57
CA ASP A 169 14.76 1.14 -21.78
C ASP A 169 14.33 2.32 -22.64
N GLN A 170 13.13 2.83 -22.38
CA GLN A 170 12.51 3.92 -23.13
C GLN A 170 13.16 5.28 -22.86
N SER A 171 13.85 5.44 -21.71
CA SER A 171 14.42 6.71 -21.27
C SER A 171 15.79 7.01 -21.89
N LEU A 172 16.44 6.01 -22.47
CA LEU A 172 17.76 6.16 -23.06
C LEU A 172 17.70 6.81 -24.44
N ALA A 173 18.72 7.62 -24.74
CA ALA A 173 18.89 8.17 -26.07
C ALA A 173 19.17 7.03 -27.08
N PRO A 174 18.52 7.01 -28.25
CA PRO A 174 18.72 5.96 -29.26
C PRO A 174 20.18 5.85 -29.70
N ASP A 175 20.64 4.61 -29.89
CA ASP A 175 22.02 4.30 -30.29
C ASP A 175 22.11 3.42 -31.57
N GLY A 176 20.98 3.19 -32.24
CA GLY A 176 20.83 2.30 -33.38
C GLY A 176 20.27 0.92 -33.01
N THR A 177 20.02 0.66 -31.72
CA THR A 177 19.36 -0.57 -31.23
C THR A 177 17.93 -0.34 -30.76
N GLU A 178 17.37 0.86 -30.97
CA GLU A 178 15.97 1.13 -30.69
C GLU A 178 15.03 0.13 -31.40
N PRO A 179 13.98 -0.37 -30.71
CA PRO A 179 13.04 -1.28 -31.32
C PRO A 179 12.20 -0.57 -32.38
N LEU A 180 12.09 -1.18 -33.56
CA LEU A 180 11.13 -0.77 -34.59
C LEU A 180 9.76 -1.37 -34.28
N PRO A 181 8.66 -0.66 -34.55
CA PRO A 181 8.56 0.61 -35.28
C PRO A 181 8.72 1.88 -34.42
N TYR A 182 8.92 1.76 -33.11
CA TYR A 182 8.85 2.88 -32.16
C TYR A 182 9.98 3.91 -32.36
N GLY A 183 11.21 3.45 -32.61
CA GLY A 183 12.33 4.31 -32.99
C GLY A 183 12.87 5.20 -31.86
N TYR A 184 12.67 4.80 -30.59
CA TYR A 184 13.25 5.45 -29.42
C TYR A 184 13.66 4.45 -28.33
N GLY A 185 14.43 4.91 -27.34
CA GLY A 185 15.00 4.05 -26.31
C GLY A 185 16.12 3.16 -26.83
N ILE A 186 16.50 2.15 -26.03
CA ILE A 186 17.52 1.14 -26.38
C ILE A 186 16.95 -0.25 -26.05
N GLU A 187 16.97 -1.18 -27.02
CA GLU A 187 16.67 -2.60 -26.80
C GLU A 187 17.96 -3.38 -26.50
N CYS A 188 17.97 -4.05 -25.36
CA CYS A 188 18.96 -5.04 -25.00
C CYS A 188 18.38 -6.45 -25.21
N ASP A 189 18.99 -7.24 -26.07
CA ASP A 189 18.65 -8.66 -26.24
C ASP A 189 19.20 -9.52 -25.09
N SER A 190 18.81 -10.79 -25.06
CA SER A 190 19.25 -11.75 -24.03
C SER A 190 20.78 -11.88 -23.94
N GLN A 191 21.50 -11.74 -25.06
CA GLN A 191 22.96 -11.85 -25.10
C GLN A 191 23.61 -10.64 -24.42
N SER A 192 23.19 -9.42 -24.76
CA SER A 192 23.70 -8.19 -24.14
C SER A 192 23.36 -8.09 -22.65
N VAL A 193 22.23 -8.67 -22.23
CA VAL A 193 21.89 -8.83 -20.80
C VAL A 193 22.85 -9.81 -20.12
N ALA A 194 23.11 -10.97 -20.73
CA ALA A 194 24.00 -11.98 -20.18
C ALA A 194 25.48 -11.52 -20.11
N ASP A 195 25.92 -10.75 -21.11
CA ASP A 195 27.26 -10.16 -21.17
C ASP A 195 27.38 -8.88 -20.34
N GLU A 196 26.31 -8.44 -19.70
CA GLU A 196 26.20 -7.20 -18.92
C GLU A 196 26.61 -5.93 -19.70
N THR A 197 26.43 -5.94 -21.02
CA THR A 197 26.71 -4.80 -21.90
C THR A 197 25.51 -3.89 -22.10
N CYS A 198 24.34 -4.27 -21.60
CA CYS A 198 23.15 -3.42 -21.65
C CYS A 198 23.39 -2.13 -20.83
N PRO A 199 23.25 -0.93 -21.44
CA PRO A 199 23.51 0.35 -20.77
C PRO A 199 22.45 0.74 -19.74
N HIS A 200 21.38 -0.05 -19.59
CA HIS A 200 20.33 0.14 -18.60
C HIS A 200 20.87 0.19 -17.16
N ILE A 201 20.34 1.11 -16.36
CA ILE A 201 20.70 1.28 -14.95
C ILE A 201 19.42 1.42 -14.12
N ASP A 202 19.30 0.56 -13.10
CA ASP A 202 18.31 0.75 -12.03
C ASP A 202 18.79 1.82 -11.04
N TYR A 203 18.32 3.05 -11.25
CA TYR A 203 18.62 4.16 -10.36
C TYR A 203 17.82 4.03 -9.06
N ASN A 204 18.50 4.20 -7.93
CA ASN A 204 17.90 4.18 -6.58
C ASN A 204 16.75 5.18 -6.36
N TYR A 205 16.56 6.16 -7.26
CA TYR A 205 15.43 7.08 -7.22
C TYR A 205 14.06 6.36 -7.24
N TRP A 206 13.97 5.26 -7.98
CA TRP A 206 12.73 4.47 -8.12
C TRP A 206 12.61 3.33 -7.11
N TYR A 207 13.53 3.25 -6.15
CA TYR A 207 13.57 2.22 -5.11
C TYR A 207 13.49 0.78 -5.65
N SER A 208 13.99 0.56 -6.87
CA SER A 208 13.94 -0.72 -7.58
C SER A 208 12.51 -1.30 -7.66
N HIS A 209 11.50 -0.44 -7.86
CA HIS A 209 10.10 -0.84 -7.94
C HIS A 209 9.88 -1.94 -8.99
N GLY A 210 10.43 -1.78 -10.20
CA GLY A 210 10.34 -2.78 -11.28
C GLY A 210 10.97 -4.12 -10.90
N SER A 211 12.14 -4.11 -10.26
CA SER A 211 12.80 -5.31 -9.74
C SER A 211 11.95 -6.03 -8.68
N GLY A 212 11.35 -5.28 -7.75
CA GLY A 212 10.47 -5.82 -6.70
C GLY A 212 9.20 -6.46 -7.28
N VAL A 213 8.55 -5.78 -8.22
CA VAL A 213 7.38 -6.28 -8.96
C VAL A 213 7.73 -7.56 -9.72
N THR A 214 8.84 -7.56 -10.45
CA THR A 214 9.33 -8.73 -11.18
C THR A 214 9.64 -9.89 -10.23
N GLY A 215 10.20 -9.61 -9.06
CA GLY A 215 10.47 -10.61 -8.02
C GLY A 215 9.21 -11.32 -7.54
N VAL A 216 8.14 -10.59 -7.24
CA VAL A 216 6.84 -11.16 -6.86
C VAL A 216 6.28 -12.05 -7.96
N ALA A 217 6.31 -11.57 -9.21
CA ALA A 217 5.78 -12.31 -10.34
C ALA A 217 6.60 -13.57 -10.66
N ALA A 218 7.93 -13.47 -10.65
CA ALA A 218 8.76 -14.42 -11.38
C ALA A 218 10.18 -14.64 -10.79
N SER A 219 10.47 -14.26 -9.55
CA SER A 219 11.77 -14.61 -8.92
C SER A 219 12.00 -16.13 -8.94
N SER A 220 13.17 -16.58 -9.40
CA SER A 220 13.58 -17.99 -9.30
C SER A 220 13.97 -18.38 -7.86
N GLY A 221 14.27 -17.39 -7.02
CA GLY A 221 14.80 -17.54 -5.67
C GLY A 221 16.25 -18.03 -5.60
N ASN A 222 16.98 -18.03 -6.73
CA ASN A 222 18.33 -18.57 -6.83
C ASN A 222 19.37 -17.76 -6.05
N ALA A 223 19.21 -16.43 -5.95
CA ALA A 223 20.20 -15.56 -5.30
C ALA A 223 20.32 -15.82 -3.80
N ALA A 224 19.20 -16.15 -3.14
CA ALA A 224 19.13 -16.39 -1.70
C ALA A 224 18.77 -17.83 -1.32
N ASN A 225 18.53 -18.71 -2.30
CA ASN A 225 17.86 -20.01 -2.11
C ASN A 225 16.56 -19.87 -1.30
N ALA A 226 15.81 -18.80 -1.56
CA ALA A 226 14.59 -18.37 -0.85
C ALA A 226 13.81 -17.37 -1.72
N TYR A 227 12.59 -16.99 -1.30
CA TYR A 227 11.81 -15.89 -1.88
C TYR A 227 11.43 -16.05 -3.37
N LYS A 228 10.92 -17.24 -3.73
CA LYS A 228 10.41 -17.51 -5.08
C LYS A 228 9.16 -16.70 -5.39
N GLY A 229 9.06 -16.26 -6.64
CA GLY A 229 7.85 -15.64 -7.20
C GLY A 229 6.80 -16.68 -7.62
N ILE A 230 5.68 -16.19 -8.17
CA ILE A 230 4.55 -17.03 -8.61
C ILE A 230 4.95 -17.96 -9.77
N ALA A 231 5.70 -17.45 -10.74
CA ALA A 231 6.09 -18.14 -11.96
C ALA A 231 7.63 -18.17 -12.12
N PRO A 232 8.34 -18.92 -11.25
CA PRO A 232 9.80 -18.86 -11.14
C PRO A 232 10.56 -19.30 -12.40
N ASN A 233 9.90 -20.02 -13.33
CA ASN A 233 10.49 -20.54 -14.56
C ASN A 233 9.97 -19.83 -15.83
N ALA A 234 9.24 -18.72 -15.68
CA ALA A 234 8.85 -17.90 -16.82
C ALA A 234 10.07 -17.19 -17.44
N ASP A 235 10.03 -17.02 -18.76
CA ASP A 235 10.94 -16.11 -19.44
C ASP A 235 10.43 -14.67 -19.28
N LEU A 236 11.34 -13.70 -19.27
CA LEU A 236 11.03 -12.31 -18.97
C LEU A 236 11.22 -11.42 -20.20
N ILE A 237 10.28 -10.51 -20.41
CA ILE A 237 10.48 -9.33 -21.27
C ILE A 237 10.22 -8.11 -20.40
N LEU A 238 11.22 -7.24 -20.27
CA LEU A 238 11.17 -6.09 -19.37
C LEU A 238 11.14 -4.80 -20.18
N VAL A 239 10.32 -3.84 -19.76
CA VAL A 239 10.31 -2.50 -20.35
C VAL A 239 10.44 -1.49 -19.22
N ALA A 240 11.58 -0.79 -19.18
CA ALA A 240 11.77 0.35 -18.30
C ALA A 240 11.10 1.55 -18.95
N LEU A 241 9.92 1.89 -18.43
CA LEU A 241 9.05 2.94 -18.93
C LEU A 241 9.68 4.32 -18.68
N ASP A 242 9.55 5.23 -19.63
CA ASP A 242 9.90 6.63 -19.39
C ASP A 242 8.75 7.36 -18.68
N PHE A 243 8.87 7.50 -17.36
CA PHE A 243 7.88 8.18 -16.51
C PHE A 243 7.87 9.71 -16.67
N GLU A 244 8.88 10.28 -17.31
CA GLU A 244 8.97 11.73 -17.57
C GLU A 244 8.35 12.10 -18.92
N SER A 245 8.01 11.11 -19.75
CA SER A 245 7.28 11.32 -20.99
C SER A 245 5.78 11.58 -20.71
N ASP A 246 5.27 12.67 -21.28
CA ASP A 246 3.96 13.25 -20.97
C ASP A 246 2.74 12.50 -21.58
N TYR A 247 2.88 11.23 -22.02
CA TYR A 247 1.84 10.57 -22.82
C TYR A 247 1.66 9.09 -22.52
N GLU A 248 0.40 8.62 -22.43
CA GLU A 248 0.03 7.20 -22.37
C GLU A 248 0.57 6.38 -23.56
N THR A 249 1.02 7.04 -24.63
CA THR A 249 1.57 6.39 -25.82
C THR A 249 2.79 5.53 -25.51
N VAL A 250 3.66 5.94 -24.58
CA VAL A 250 4.84 5.12 -24.23
C VAL A 250 4.44 3.79 -23.56
N ALA A 251 3.31 3.77 -22.85
CA ALA A 251 2.77 2.56 -22.25
C ALA A 251 2.09 1.68 -23.31
N ILE A 252 1.36 2.26 -24.25
CA ILE A 252 0.78 1.53 -25.40
C ILE A 252 1.89 0.86 -26.22
N ASP A 253 2.94 1.63 -26.55
CA ASP A 253 4.09 1.13 -27.31
C ASP A 253 4.81 0.00 -26.55
N ALA A 254 4.96 0.11 -25.22
CA ALA A 254 5.51 -0.94 -24.38
C ALA A 254 4.66 -2.22 -24.39
N ILE A 255 3.34 -2.11 -24.31
CA ILE A 255 2.42 -3.25 -24.35
C ILE A 255 2.50 -3.96 -25.71
N ASP A 256 2.45 -3.19 -26.80
CA ASP A 256 2.60 -3.71 -28.15
C ASP A 256 3.95 -4.41 -28.35
N TYR A 257 5.03 -3.79 -27.88
CA TYR A 257 6.39 -4.33 -27.95
C TYR A 257 6.49 -5.69 -27.28
N VAL A 258 6.02 -5.80 -26.03
CA VAL A 258 6.09 -7.05 -25.27
C VAL A 258 5.29 -8.16 -25.95
N PHE A 259 4.06 -7.86 -26.41
CA PHE A 259 3.24 -8.83 -27.11
C PHE A 259 3.82 -9.25 -28.47
N SER A 260 4.46 -8.33 -29.19
CA SER A 260 5.14 -8.59 -30.45
C SER A 260 6.34 -9.50 -30.26
N LYS A 261 7.23 -9.18 -29.31
CA LYS A 261 8.39 -10.04 -28.98
C LYS A 261 7.97 -11.42 -28.47
N ALA A 262 6.93 -11.51 -27.65
CA ALA A 262 6.42 -12.80 -27.22
C ALA A 262 5.88 -13.64 -28.39
N ALA A 263 5.24 -13.00 -29.38
CA ALA A 263 4.78 -13.66 -30.60
C ALA A 263 5.95 -14.13 -31.48
N GLU A 264 7.02 -13.34 -31.60
CA GLU A 264 8.26 -13.74 -32.28
C GLU A 264 8.90 -14.98 -31.64
N LEU A 265 8.85 -15.06 -30.31
CA LEU A 265 9.32 -16.22 -29.54
C LEU A 265 8.33 -17.40 -29.56
N GLY A 266 7.13 -17.23 -30.12
CA GLY A 266 6.10 -18.25 -30.22
C GLY A 266 5.49 -18.67 -28.87
N LYS A 267 5.43 -17.76 -27.88
CA LYS A 267 5.00 -18.05 -26.50
C LYS A 267 3.77 -17.24 -26.08
N PRO A 268 2.87 -17.80 -25.25
CA PRO A 268 1.84 -17.01 -24.57
C PRO A 268 2.48 -15.97 -23.64
N CYS A 269 1.78 -14.88 -23.40
CA CYS A 269 2.31 -13.72 -22.68
C CYS A 269 1.30 -13.14 -21.70
N VAL A 270 1.77 -12.91 -20.47
CA VAL A 270 1.04 -12.13 -19.46
C VAL A 270 1.86 -10.88 -19.17
N ILE A 271 1.26 -9.71 -19.36
CA ILE A 271 1.88 -8.41 -19.06
C ILE A 271 1.39 -7.94 -17.69
N ASN A 272 2.30 -7.46 -16.86
CA ASN A 272 2.00 -6.73 -15.64
C ASN A 272 2.34 -5.24 -15.81
N THR A 273 1.40 -4.37 -15.43
CA THR A 273 1.60 -2.92 -15.34
C THR A 273 1.28 -2.46 -13.90
N SER A 274 2.32 -2.22 -13.10
CA SER A 274 2.17 -1.74 -11.71
C SER A 274 2.29 -0.22 -11.61
N PHE A 275 1.80 0.49 -12.62
CA PHE A 275 1.72 1.94 -12.70
C PHE A 275 0.34 2.36 -13.23
N GLY A 276 0.02 3.64 -13.13
CA GLY A 276 -1.22 4.19 -13.66
C GLY A 276 -1.34 5.69 -13.41
N LEU A 277 -2.34 6.29 -14.03
CA LEU A 277 -2.71 7.69 -13.88
C LEU A 277 -4.14 7.79 -13.31
N TYR A 278 -4.48 8.97 -12.77
CA TYR A 278 -5.82 9.22 -12.22
C TYR A 278 -6.73 10.02 -13.16
N THR A 279 -6.20 10.45 -14.30
CA THR A 279 -6.92 11.20 -15.33
C THR A 279 -7.76 10.27 -16.20
N GLY A 280 -8.82 10.82 -16.80
CA GLY A 280 -9.70 10.09 -17.71
C GLY A 280 -11.10 9.87 -17.14
N SER A 281 -11.98 9.27 -17.95
CA SER A 281 -13.36 8.97 -17.60
C SER A 281 -13.51 7.74 -16.71
N HIS A 282 -12.51 6.84 -16.72
CA HIS A 282 -12.55 5.54 -16.05
C HIS A 282 -13.72 4.65 -16.49
N ASP A 283 -14.29 4.88 -17.68
CA ASP A 283 -15.40 4.09 -18.24
C ASP A 283 -14.95 3.08 -19.31
N GLY A 284 -13.65 2.97 -19.54
CA GLY A 284 -13.03 2.04 -20.50
C GLY A 284 -13.25 2.40 -21.97
N LYS A 285 -13.73 3.60 -22.28
CA LYS A 285 -13.98 4.04 -23.67
C LYS A 285 -12.90 4.94 -24.23
N ASP A 286 -11.88 5.29 -23.45
CA ASP A 286 -10.74 6.04 -23.96
C ASP A 286 -9.96 5.22 -25.01
N LEU A 287 -9.20 5.92 -25.85
CA LEU A 287 -8.50 5.28 -26.98
C LEU A 287 -7.39 4.34 -26.52
N THR A 288 -6.79 4.59 -25.35
CA THR A 288 -5.76 3.74 -24.76
C THR A 288 -6.36 2.40 -24.38
N THR A 289 -7.51 2.39 -23.70
CA THR A 289 -8.26 1.16 -23.38
C THR A 289 -8.64 0.40 -24.66
N GLN A 290 -9.22 1.08 -25.66
CA GLN A 290 -9.60 0.43 -26.92
C GLN A 290 -8.40 -0.18 -27.66
N ALA A 291 -7.24 0.48 -27.63
CA ALA A 291 -6.01 -0.05 -28.22
C ALA A 291 -5.55 -1.32 -27.49
N ILE A 292 -5.54 -1.31 -26.16
CA ILE A 292 -5.18 -2.47 -25.33
C ILE A 292 -6.14 -3.64 -25.59
N GLU A 293 -7.45 -3.39 -25.63
CA GLU A 293 -8.46 -4.42 -25.97
C GLU A 293 -8.19 -5.03 -27.34
N SER A 294 -7.92 -4.19 -28.35
CA SER A 294 -7.58 -4.67 -29.69
C SER A 294 -6.32 -5.54 -29.70
N MET A 295 -5.30 -5.23 -28.89
CA MET A 295 -4.07 -6.03 -28.78
C MET A 295 -4.31 -7.37 -28.09
N LEU A 296 -5.17 -7.40 -27.06
CA LEU A 296 -5.55 -8.61 -26.35
C LEU A 296 -6.37 -9.56 -27.25
N GLU A 297 -7.31 -9.03 -28.02
CA GLU A 297 -8.15 -9.81 -28.92
C GLU A 297 -7.42 -10.32 -30.18
N ALA A 298 -6.36 -9.64 -30.60
CA ALA A 298 -5.61 -9.98 -31.80
C ALA A 298 -4.97 -11.38 -31.78
N GLN A 299 -4.67 -11.94 -30.60
CA GLN A 299 -4.06 -13.26 -30.47
C GLN A 299 -4.43 -13.95 -29.15
N SER A 300 -4.79 -15.23 -29.22
CA SER A 300 -5.01 -16.05 -28.02
C SER A 300 -3.73 -16.23 -27.19
N GLY A 301 -3.89 -16.37 -25.87
CA GLY A 301 -2.77 -16.53 -24.95
C GLY A 301 -2.12 -15.21 -24.52
N ARG A 302 -2.80 -14.09 -24.73
CA ARG A 302 -2.43 -12.77 -24.21
C ARG A 302 -3.29 -12.42 -22.99
N ALA A 303 -2.67 -11.83 -21.98
CA ALA A 303 -3.35 -11.22 -20.84
C ALA A 303 -2.58 -9.98 -20.37
N LEU A 304 -3.30 -9.00 -19.82
CA LEU A 304 -2.73 -7.84 -19.17
C LEU A 304 -3.33 -7.71 -17.77
N VAL A 305 -2.48 -7.49 -16.78
CA VAL A 305 -2.83 -7.33 -15.37
C VAL A 305 -2.34 -5.96 -14.91
N ALA A 306 -3.28 -5.10 -14.51
CA ALA A 306 -2.99 -3.74 -14.06
C ALA A 306 -3.25 -3.60 -12.56
N ALA A 307 -2.41 -2.81 -11.88
CA ALA A 307 -2.68 -2.39 -10.52
C ALA A 307 -3.86 -1.40 -10.47
N ALA A 308 -4.72 -1.49 -9.46
CA ALA A 308 -5.89 -0.61 -9.32
C ALA A 308 -5.55 0.84 -8.93
N GLY A 309 -4.30 1.12 -8.54
CA GLY A 309 -3.84 2.41 -8.04
C GLY A 309 -3.92 2.55 -6.51
N ASN A 310 -3.23 3.59 -6.00
CA ASN A 310 -2.99 3.79 -4.56
C ASN A 310 -3.75 4.99 -3.97
N ALA A 311 -4.77 5.49 -4.68
CA ALA A 311 -5.52 6.70 -4.29
C ALA A 311 -6.79 6.43 -3.46
N GLY A 312 -7.01 5.21 -2.97
CA GLY A 312 -8.24 4.86 -2.24
C GLY A 312 -8.52 5.68 -0.96
N ASN A 313 -7.49 6.31 -0.39
CA ASN A 313 -7.61 7.23 0.75
C ASN A 313 -7.35 8.71 0.39
N GLN A 314 -7.16 9.03 -0.88
CA GLN A 314 -6.89 10.39 -1.35
C GLN A 314 -8.20 11.09 -1.73
N LEU A 315 -8.33 12.36 -1.34
CA LEU A 315 -9.51 13.18 -1.62
C LEU A 315 -9.41 13.80 -3.03
N ILE A 316 -9.27 12.96 -4.05
CA ILE A 316 -9.10 13.38 -5.45
C ILE A 316 -10.26 12.96 -6.36
N HIS A 317 -11.22 12.19 -5.85
CA HIS A 317 -12.42 11.77 -6.55
C HIS A 317 -13.66 12.21 -5.78
N LEU A 318 -14.66 12.72 -6.51
CA LEU A 318 -15.94 13.16 -5.98
C LEU A 318 -17.04 12.69 -6.93
N GLY A 319 -18.06 12.05 -6.38
CA GLY A 319 -19.28 11.68 -7.11
C GLY A 319 -20.51 12.30 -6.46
N TYR A 320 -21.48 12.68 -7.28
CA TYR A 320 -22.78 13.18 -6.84
C TYR A 320 -23.90 12.39 -7.47
N GLU A 321 -24.91 12.04 -6.67
CA GLU A 321 -26.26 11.83 -7.19
C GLU A 321 -26.95 13.18 -7.27
N VAL A 322 -27.12 13.69 -8.49
CA VAL A 322 -27.71 15.03 -8.71
C VAL A 322 -29.22 14.98 -8.42
N THR A 323 -29.68 15.90 -7.57
CA THR A 323 -31.09 16.05 -7.22
C THR A 323 -31.58 17.47 -7.52
N ALA A 324 -32.87 17.74 -7.31
CA ALA A 324 -33.40 19.10 -7.41
C ALA A 324 -32.83 20.08 -6.36
N THR A 325 -32.16 19.58 -5.32
CA THR A 325 -31.49 20.41 -4.32
C THR A 325 -30.05 20.70 -4.75
N PRO A 326 -29.62 21.97 -4.83
CA PRO A 326 -28.24 22.31 -5.15
C PRO A 326 -27.25 21.68 -4.16
N GLN A 327 -26.21 21.06 -4.70
CA GLN A 327 -25.08 20.53 -3.96
C GLN A 327 -23.82 21.32 -4.31
N PHE A 328 -22.85 21.36 -3.41
CA PHE A 328 -21.57 22.04 -3.66
C PHE A 328 -20.41 21.34 -2.96
N THR A 329 -19.20 21.51 -3.52
CA THR A 329 -17.93 21.11 -2.92
C THR A 329 -16.90 22.20 -3.13
N TRP A 330 -16.01 22.34 -2.16
CA TRP A 330 -14.86 23.22 -2.23
C TRP A 330 -13.68 22.54 -2.92
N PHE A 331 -13.11 23.24 -3.89
CA PHE A 331 -11.87 22.83 -4.53
C PHE A 331 -10.72 23.70 -4.04
N LYS A 332 -9.57 23.08 -3.84
CA LYS A 332 -8.32 23.79 -3.58
C LYS A 332 -7.60 23.99 -4.91
N LYS A 333 -7.10 25.21 -5.15
CA LYS A 333 -6.19 25.43 -6.28
C LYS A 333 -4.94 24.58 -6.15
N LEU A 334 -4.34 24.26 -7.28
CA LEU A 334 -3.04 23.59 -7.31
C LEU A 334 -1.98 24.50 -6.65
N SER A 335 -1.05 23.93 -5.90
CA SER A 335 -0.08 24.72 -5.11
C SER A 335 0.93 25.49 -5.97
N TYR A 336 1.21 25.01 -7.17
CA TYR A 336 2.21 25.52 -8.09
C TYR A 336 1.63 26.39 -9.23
N THR A 337 0.31 26.56 -9.29
CA THR A 337 -0.36 27.42 -10.28
C THR A 337 -1.53 28.17 -9.65
N ASN A 338 -2.09 29.14 -10.38
CA ASN A 338 -3.34 29.80 -10.00
C ASN A 338 -4.56 29.14 -10.65
N LEU A 339 -4.35 28.05 -11.39
CA LEU A 339 -5.41 27.26 -12.00
C LEU A 339 -6.03 26.29 -10.98
N VAL A 340 -7.32 26.06 -11.16
CA VAL A 340 -8.01 24.92 -10.61
C VAL A 340 -8.38 24.04 -11.80
N TYR A 341 -8.02 22.77 -11.74
CA TYR A 341 -8.26 21.80 -12.80
C TYR A 341 -9.04 20.62 -12.22
N TRP A 342 -10.12 20.24 -12.88
CA TRP A 342 -10.89 19.04 -12.60
C TRP A 342 -11.45 18.51 -13.91
N GLN A 343 -11.70 17.20 -13.95
CA GLN A 343 -12.45 16.56 -15.03
C GLN A 343 -13.84 16.21 -14.50
N LEU A 344 -14.86 16.39 -15.33
CA LEU A 344 -16.24 16.04 -15.00
C LEU A 344 -16.79 15.13 -16.09
N TRP A 345 -17.35 14.01 -15.65
CA TRP A 345 -17.85 12.95 -16.52
C TRP A 345 -19.27 12.57 -16.10
N ALA A 346 -20.16 12.46 -17.07
CA ALA A 346 -21.53 11.98 -16.91
C ALA A 346 -22.12 11.69 -18.29
N ASP A 347 -23.21 10.93 -18.33
CA ASP A 347 -23.93 10.68 -19.58
C ASP A 347 -24.52 11.99 -20.14
N THR A 348 -24.43 12.20 -21.45
CA THR A 348 -24.91 13.44 -22.11
C THR A 348 -26.40 13.71 -21.83
N ALA A 349 -27.22 12.65 -21.77
CA ALA A 349 -28.64 12.77 -21.47
C ALA A 349 -28.91 13.23 -20.02
N GLU A 350 -28.05 12.87 -19.08
CA GLU A 350 -28.13 13.34 -17.71
C GLU A 350 -27.65 14.79 -17.60
N LEU A 351 -26.51 15.12 -18.21
CA LEU A 351 -25.94 16.48 -18.23
C LEU A 351 -26.87 17.53 -18.83
N ALA A 352 -27.73 17.15 -19.79
CA ALA A 352 -28.75 18.05 -20.34
C ALA A 352 -29.72 18.61 -19.28
N ASN A 353 -29.83 17.96 -18.12
CA ASN A 353 -30.70 18.36 -17.01
C ASN A 353 -29.94 18.92 -15.80
N VAL A 354 -28.61 19.05 -15.89
CA VAL A 354 -27.76 19.53 -14.79
C VAL A 354 -27.27 20.94 -15.10
N ASN A 355 -27.48 21.85 -14.16
CA ASN A 355 -26.86 23.17 -14.20
C ASN A 355 -25.75 23.23 -13.15
N PHE A 356 -24.65 23.92 -13.45
CA PHE A 356 -23.54 24.16 -12.52
C PHE A 356 -23.18 25.64 -12.44
N ALA A 357 -22.57 26.05 -11.33
CA ALA A 357 -22.01 27.39 -11.18
C ALA A 357 -20.69 27.29 -10.42
N ILE A 358 -19.76 28.21 -10.70
CA ILE A 358 -18.46 28.27 -10.04
C ILE A 358 -18.47 29.48 -9.10
N GLY A 359 -18.23 29.22 -7.82
CA GLY A 359 -18.13 30.23 -6.76
C GLY A 359 -16.69 30.48 -6.35
N ALA A 360 -16.42 31.69 -5.88
CA ALA A 360 -15.20 32.02 -5.15
C ALA A 360 -15.56 32.61 -3.80
N ASP A 361 -14.81 32.23 -2.78
CA ASP A 361 -15.05 32.64 -1.40
C ASP A 361 -13.73 33.00 -0.72
N ASN A 362 -13.82 33.72 0.40
CA ASN A 362 -12.67 34.05 1.22
C ASN A 362 -12.15 32.81 1.98
N PRO A 363 -10.88 32.40 1.80
CA PRO A 363 -10.32 31.26 2.53
C PRO A 363 -10.26 31.52 4.05
N THR A 364 -10.19 32.79 4.47
CA THR A 364 -10.24 33.21 5.88
C THR A 364 -11.69 33.53 6.25
N GLY A 365 -12.46 32.49 6.57
CA GLY A 365 -13.83 32.61 7.08
C GLY A 365 -14.93 32.03 6.18
N TRP A 366 -14.57 31.48 5.01
CA TRP A 366 -15.51 30.78 4.09
C TRP A 366 -16.72 31.63 3.73
N VAL A 367 -16.47 32.92 3.48
CA VAL A 367 -17.51 33.90 3.12
C VAL A 367 -17.57 34.03 1.60
N PRO A 368 -18.75 33.86 0.96
CA PRO A 368 -18.91 34.03 -0.48
C PRO A 368 -18.43 35.38 -0.98
N LYS A 369 -17.70 35.39 -2.10
CA LYS A 369 -17.20 36.60 -2.77
C LYS A 369 -17.87 36.85 -4.11
N GLY A 370 -18.27 35.80 -4.81
CA GLY A 370 -18.99 35.90 -6.08
C GLY A 370 -19.22 34.53 -6.67
N SER A 371 -20.13 34.44 -7.62
CA SER A 371 -20.41 33.23 -8.38
C SER A 371 -20.65 33.56 -9.84
N SER A 372 -20.37 32.60 -10.71
CA SER A 372 -20.84 32.67 -12.09
C SER A 372 -22.38 32.57 -12.13
N PRO A 373 -22.99 32.90 -13.29
CA PRO A 373 -24.31 32.38 -13.62
C PRO A 373 -24.31 30.84 -13.57
N TRP A 374 -25.52 30.29 -13.57
CA TRP A 374 -25.71 28.86 -13.81
C TRP A 374 -25.51 28.56 -15.29
N PHE A 375 -24.71 27.55 -15.58
CA PHE A 375 -24.44 27.04 -16.91
C PHE A 375 -24.93 25.60 -17.06
N ASN A 376 -25.31 25.22 -18.28
CA ASN A 376 -25.56 23.86 -18.69
C ASN A 376 -24.54 23.44 -19.77
N ILE A 377 -23.91 22.28 -19.58
CA ILE A 377 -22.86 21.79 -20.49
C ILE A 377 -23.38 21.61 -21.93
N VAL A 378 -24.64 21.20 -22.10
CA VAL A 378 -25.20 20.87 -23.41
C VAL A 378 -25.77 22.09 -24.14
N SER A 379 -26.38 23.05 -23.41
CA SER A 379 -27.00 24.22 -24.04
C SER A 379 -26.07 25.41 -24.19
N ASP A 380 -25.09 25.57 -23.29
CA ASP A 380 -24.29 26.80 -23.21
C ASP A 380 -22.89 26.66 -23.82
N PHE A 381 -22.48 25.44 -24.22
CA PHE A 381 -21.20 25.15 -24.86
C PHE A 381 -21.41 24.43 -26.20
N ASP A 382 -20.70 24.85 -27.24
CA ASP A 382 -20.76 24.22 -28.57
C ASP A 382 -19.77 23.05 -28.69
N LEU A 383 -20.28 21.85 -28.42
CA LEU A 383 -19.51 20.61 -28.50
C LEU A 383 -19.58 19.93 -29.88
N THR A 384 -20.26 20.53 -30.86
CA THR A 384 -20.60 19.86 -32.13
C THR A 384 -19.43 19.75 -33.13
N GLY A 385 -18.35 20.52 -32.92
CA GLY A 385 -17.15 20.54 -33.77
C GLY A 385 -15.95 19.75 -33.25
N GLY A 386 -16.09 19.00 -32.15
CA GLY A 386 -14.96 18.33 -31.49
C GLY A 386 -13.97 19.30 -30.82
N ALA A 387 -14.38 20.55 -30.63
CA ALA A 387 -13.53 21.64 -30.16
C ALA A 387 -13.69 21.84 -28.66
N ILE A 388 -12.56 22.11 -28.01
CA ILE A 388 -12.52 22.81 -26.73
C ILE A 388 -13.32 24.10 -26.90
N ASP A 389 -14.45 24.21 -26.21
CA ASP A 389 -15.15 25.49 -26.06
C ASP A 389 -14.66 26.17 -24.77
N SER A 390 -14.70 27.50 -24.74
CA SER A 390 -14.26 28.26 -23.58
C SER A 390 -15.11 29.50 -23.36
N LEU A 391 -15.35 29.78 -22.09
CA LEU A 391 -16.05 30.97 -21.62
C LEU A 391 -15.16 31.70 -20.63
N GLU A 392 -15.06 33.02 -20.77
CA GLU A 392 -14.39 33.88 -19.80
C GLU A 392 -15.44 34.63 -18.96
N TYR A 393 -15.34 34.54 -17.64
CA TYR A 393 -16.24 35.24 -16.72
C TYR A 393 -15.48 35.76 -15.49
N THR A 394 -15.67 37.05 -15.19
CA THR A 394 -15.10 37.66 -13.99
C THR A 394 -16.07 37.50 -12.83
N LEU A 395 -15.68 36.73 -11.81
CA LEU A 395 -16.54 36.48 -10.64
C LEU A 395 -16.80 37.72 -9.77
N MET A 396 -16.09 38.84 -9.97
CA MET A 396 -16.24 40.08 -9.20
C MET A 396 -16.12 41.35 -10.06
N ASP A 397 -17.12 42.24 -9.97
CA ASP A 397 -17.08 43.60 -10.52
C ASP A 397 -16.61 44.62 -9.45
N GLY A 398 -15.29 44.82 -9.28
CA GLY A 398 -14.76 45.86 -8.38
C GLY A 398 -13.34 45.64 -7.84
N PRO A 399 -12.70 46.67 -7.22
CA PRO A 399 -11.23 46.77 -7.02
C PRO A 399 -10.66 45.88 -5.90
N THR A 400 -11.32 44.79 -5.54
CA THR A 400 -10.81 43.83 -4.57
C THR A 400 -10.18 42.66 -5.29
N THR A 401 -8.95 42.87 -5.75
CA THR A 401 -7.98 41.81 -6.04
C THR A 401 -8.00 40.77 -4.92
N ILE A 402 -8.20 39.49 -5.27
CA ILE A 402 -7.73 38.39 -4.43
C ILE A 402 -6.20 38.51 -4.47
N GLY A 403 -5.59 38.74 -3.31
CA GLY A 403 -4.21 39.21 -3.16
C GLY A 403 -3.18 38.42 -4.00
N THR A 404 -2.16 39.19 -4.43
CA THR A 404 -0.87 38.76 -4.99
C THR A 404 -0.27 37.54 -4.33
#